data_AF-A0A0R3KHA5-F1
#
_entry.id   AF-A0A0R3KHA5-F1
#
_cell.length_a   1.000
_cell.length_b   1.000
_cell.length_c   1.000
_cell.angle_alpha   90.00
_cell.angle_beta   90.00
_cell.angle_gamma   90.00
#
_symmetry.space_group_name_H-M   'P 1'
#
loop_
_entity.id
_entity.type
_entity.pdbx_description
1 polymer ?
#
loop_
_entity_poly.entity_id
_entity_poly.type
_entity_poly.pdbx_seq_one_letter_code
_entity_poly.pdbx_strand_id
1 'polypeptide(L)' 'MLEGCAPEIPDYALDQHTMKGKAMGRGLDHFRKEGAKLIPPPTEPDPYIEEAYRLWQIKQQRK' A
#
# COMPACT_ATOMS: atom_id res chain seq x y z
N MET A 1 12.64 15.10 -27.59
CA MET A 1 11.30 14.63 -27.95
C MET A 1 10.96 13.48 -27.00
N LEU A 2 9.94 13.64 -26.15
CA LEU A 2 9.48 12.63 -25.16
C LEU A 2 8.36 11.73 -25.72
N GLU A 3 8.06 11.86 -27.01
CA GLU A 3 6.98 11.15 -27.68
C GLU A 3 7.37 9.68 -27.91
N GLY A 4 6.61 8.75 -27.32
CA GLY A 4 6.80 7.31 -27.47
C GLY A 4 7.62 6.61 -26.39
N CYS A 5 8.21 7.34 -25.44
CA CYS A 5 8.90 6.73 -24.30
C CYS A 5 7.93 6.55 -23.12
N ALA A 6 7.39 5.33 -22.95
CA ALA A 6 6.77 4.96 -21.68
C ALA A 6 7.89 4.65 -20.66
N PRO A 7 8.02 5.40 -19.55
CA PRO A 7 9.04 5.10 -18.56
C PRO A 7 8.77 3.76 -17.88
N GLU A 8 9.83 3.07 -17.50
CA GLU A 8 9.70 1.90 -16.64
C GLU A 8 9.12 2.33 -15.29
N ILE A 9 8.04 1.67 -14.85
CA ILE A 9 7.43 1.94 -13.55
C ILE A 9 8.37 1.39 -12.47
N PRO A 10 8.91 2.25 -11.59
CA PRO A 10 9.81 1.79 -10.55
C PRO A 10 9.08 0.90 -9.55
N ASP A 11 9.80 -0.05 -8.94
CA ASP A 11 9.19 -1.05 -8.06
C ASP A 11 8.41 -0.44 -6.89
N TYR A 12 8.91 0.64 -6.29
CA TYR A 12 8.25 1.31 -5.16
C TYR A 12 6.88 1.91 -5.52
N ALA A 13 6.59 2.11 -6.82
CA ALA A 13 5.29 2.59 -7.28
C ALA A 13 4.25 1.48 -7.47
N LEU A 14 4.66 0.20 -7.34
CA LEU A 14 3.76 -0.94 -7.46
C LEU A 14 3.12 -1.26 -6.11
N ASP A 15 1.83 -0.96 -5.97
CA ASP A 15 1.08 -1.14 -4.73
C ASP A 15 -0.25 -1.89 -4.94
N GLN A 16 -1.10 -1.91 -3.90
CA GLN A 16 -2.41 -2.57 -3.90
C GLN A 16 -3.40 -2.01 -4.94
N HIS A 17 -3.14 -0.85 -5.53
CA HIS A 17 -3.99 -0.21 -6.53
C HIS A 17 -3.53 -0.53 -7.95
N THR A 18 -2.27 -0.93 -8.14
CA THR A 18 -1.75 -1.37 -9.44
C THR A 18 -2.04 -2.85 -9.71
N MET A 19 -2.27 -3.23 -10.98
CA MET A 19 -2.46 -4.64 -11.36
C MET A 19 -1.21 -5.48 -11.04
N LYS A 20 -0.02 -4.96 -11.36
CA LYS A 20 1.26 -5.65 -11.10
C LYS A 20 1.53 -5.79 -9.60
N GLY A 21 1.29 -4.74 -8.79
CA GLY A 21 1.45 -4.82 -7.34
C GLY A 21 0.49 -5.84 -6.70
N LYS A 22 -0.78 -5.88 -7.12
CA LYS A 22 -1.72 -6.93 -6.70
C LYS A 22 -1.23 -8.34 -7.04
N ALA A 23 -0.72 -8.55 -8.26
CA ALA A 23 -0.17 -9.84 -8.68
C ALA A 23 1.07 -10.27 -7.86
N MET A 24 1.83 -9.30 -7.33
CA MET A 24 2.95 -9.51 -6.43
C MET A 24 2.53 -9.72 -4.96
N GLY A 25 1.22 -9.78 -4.66
CA GLY A 25 0.71 -9.92 -3.30
C GLY A 25 0.82 -8.63 -2.46
N ARG A 26 1.01 -7.46 -3.09
CA ARG A 26 1.13 -6.17 -2.38
C ARG A 26 -0.23 -5.60 -2.00
N GLY A 27 -1.01 -6.35 -1.24
CA GLY A 27 -2.33 -5.96 -0.73
C GLY A 27 -2.25 -5.14 0.57
N LEU A 28 -3.34 -5.18 1.35
CA LEU A 28 -3.46 -4.43 2.60
C LEU A 28 -2.34 -4.73 3.61
N ASP A 29 -1.91 -5.99 3.70
CA ASP A 29 -0.82 -6.40 4.60
C ASP A 29 0.54 -5.79 4.20
N HIS A 30 0.81 -5.68 2.90
CA HIS A 30 2.02 -5.03 2.41
C HIS A 30 1.96 -3.51 2.68
N PHE A 31 0.79 -2.89 2.48
CA PHE A 31 0.58 -1.50 2.87
C PHE A 31 0.83 -1.30 4.37
N ARG A 32 0.33 -2.19 5.24
CA ARG A 32 0.54 -2.10 6.69
C ARG A 32 2.01 -2.17 7.09
N LYS A 33 2.79 -3.04 6.46
CA LYS A 33 4.19 -3.30 6.82
C LYS A 33 5.18 -2.31 6.20
N GLU A 34 4.95 -1.95 4.93
CA GLU A 34 5.89 -1.14 4.14
C GLU A 34 5.33 0.23 3.78
N GLY A 35 4.12 0.27 3.21
CA GLY A 35 3.53 1.52 2.69
C GLY A 35 3.14 2.56 3.77
N ALA A 36 2.80 2.09 4.97
CA ALA A 36 2.39 2.92 6.10
C ALA A 36 3.51 3.13 7.14
N LYS A 37 4.74 2.67 6.87
CA LYS A 37 5.85 2.71 7.82
C LYS A 37 6.36 4.14 7.99
N LEU A 38 6.39 4.62 9.23
CA LEU A 38 6.96 5.92 9.60
C LEU A 38 8.40 5.73 10.12
N ILE A 39 9.31 6.57 9.64
CA ILE A 39 10.71 6.62 10.09
C ILE A 39 11.06 8.09 10.35
N PRO A 40 11.28 8.50 11.62
CA PRO A 40 11.25 7.68 12.83
C PRO A 40 9.83 7.18 13.19
N PRO A 41 9.72 6.11 14.01
CA PRO A 41 8.42 5.65 14.50
C PRO A 41 7.73 6.71 15.37
N PRO A 42 6.39 6.69 15.47
CA PRO A 42 5.66 7.61 16.34
C PRO A 42 6.05 7.41 17.81
N THR A 43 6.03 8.50 18.57
CA THR A 43 6.36 8.51 20.01
C THR A 43 5.24 7.93 20.87
N GLU A 44 4.00 7.97 20.38
CA GLU A 44 2.82 7.48 21.06
C GLU A 44 2.13 6.41 20.21
N PRO A 45 1.45 5.43 20.84
CA PRO A 45 0.67 4.44 20.10
C PRO A 45 -0.51 5.11 19.38
N ASP A 46 -0.77 4.70 18.14
CA ASP A 46 -1.99 5.11 17.41
C ASP A 46 -3.18 4.30 17.94
N PRO A 47 -4.16 4.92 18.63
CA PRO A 47 -5.30 4.21 19.20
C PRO A 47 -6.28 3.67 18.14
N TYR A 48 -6.16 4.12 16.88
CA TYR A 48 -7.06 3.76 15.79
C TYR A 48 -6.50 2.68 14.86
N ILE A 49 -5.23 2.31 15.01
CA ILE A 49 -4.52 1.47 14.04
C ILE A 49 -5.22 0.12 13.80
N GLU A 50 -5.60 -0.59 14.86
CA GLU A 50 -6.23 -1.91 14.71
C GLU A 50 -7.64 -1.80 14.11
N GLU A 51 -8.41 -0.80 14.54
CA GLU A 51 -9.76 -0.58 14.01
C GLU A 51 -9.73 -0.19 12.53
N ALA A 52 -8.78 0.67 12.13
CA ALA A 52 -8.59 1.04 10.73
C ALA A 52 -8.30 -0.20 9.85
N TYR A 53 -7.36 -1.06 10.27
CA TYR A 53 -7.05 -2.28 9.52
C TYR A 53 -8.21 -3.27 9.48
N ARG A 54 -8.96 -3.43 10.59
CA ARG A 54 -10.18 -4.25 10.62
C ARG A 54 -11.23 -3.76 9.61
N LEU A 55 -11.50 -2.46 9.58
CA LEU A 55 -12.47 -1.86 8.65
C LEU A 55 -12.00 -1.96 7.19
N TRP A 56 -10.71 -1.80 6.92
CA TRP A 56 -10.16 -1.95 5.58
C TRP A 56 -10.20 -3.40 5.07
N GLN A 57 -9.96 -4.40 5.94
CA GLN A 57 -10.15 -5.80 5.59
C GLN A 57 -11.61 -6.09 5.20
N ILE A 58 -12.58 -5.63 6.01
CA ILE A 58 -14.01 -5.76 5.70
C ILE A 58 -14.34 -5.11 4.36
N LYS A 59 -13.82 -3.91 4.09
CA LYS A 59 -14.04 -3.20 2.83
C LYS A 59 -13.52 -3.98 1.61
N GLN A 60 -12.37 -4.65 1.74
CA GLN A 60 -11.81 -5.46 0.65
C GLN A 60 -12.63 -6.73 0.38
N GLN A 61 -13.21 -7.36 1.41
CA GLN A 61 -14.05 -8.55 1.25
C GLN A 61 -15.40 -8.27 0.57
N ARG A 62 -15.88 -7.03 0.62
CA ARG A 62 -17.16 -6.62 0.00
C ARG A 62 -17.04 -6.26 -1.48
N LYS A 63 -15.83 -6.31 -2.06
CA LYS A 63 -15.52 -5.86 -3.41
C LYS A 63 -15.18 -7.04 -4.31
#